data_AF-A0A2H3TGD6-F1
#
_entry.id   AF-A0A2H3TGD6-F1
#
_cell.length_a   1.000
_cell.length_b   1.000
_cell.length_c   1.000
_cell.angle_alpha   90.00
_cell.angle_beta   90.00
_cell.angle_gamma   90.00
#
_symmetry.space_group_name_H-M   'P 1'
#
loop_
_entity.id
_entity.type
_entity.pdbx_description
1 polymer ?
#
loop_
_entity_poly.entity_id
_entity_poly.type
_entity_poly.pdbx_seq_one_letter_code
_entity_poly.pdbx_strand_id
1 'polypeptide(L)'
;MRLFFDYYRRITADYVPDMVVGAPPALQSHKDLMSIIRLLKDNSDKKRAELTAICFSNRSPDQMPMPTDQNRALDLALRVMTMITCSLEARSADTLEAGLQPAPWAHDMTWPQFISSVFPTTEYSGLEEGAATFHQINDRVTARRLSKVARLCFVPTNELSNHLKLNQKDGTVELFHHTSFLKEVLIASQVDAKSYMSRRIAMEILDSIQKTLFPSTADATILLRSLISKHNLDADCLRFEPSAYQVAGETSSGYRYLEQRLVELYEELDNPTPRGYLEKWLERKSGARYVMMVTLAGVAIAIMLGALALAVSIFQAWVGWQQWKHPVAG
;
A
#
# COMPACT_ATOMS: atom_id res chain seq x y z
N MET A 1 -13.21 1.70 -16.12
CA MET A 1 -13.36 0.27 -16.44
C MET A 1 -12.33 -0.30 -17.41
N ARG A 2 -11.69 0.49 -18.30
CA ARG A 2 -10.68 -0.04 -19.24
C ARG A 2 -9.55 -0.82 -18.54
N LEU A 3 -8.95 -0.24 -17.50
CA LEU A 3 -7.83 -0.88 -16.77
C LEU A 3 -8.25 -2.19 -16.09
N PHE A 4 -9.48 -2.29 -15.59
CA PHE A 4 -10.03 -3.54 -15.08
C PHE A 4 -10.12 -4.61 -16.19
N PHE A 5 -10.59 -4.26 -17.39
CA PHE A 5 -10.66 -5.22 -18.50
C PHE A 5 -9.27 -5.62 -19.03
N ASP A 6 -8.30 -4.71 -19.00
CA ASP A 6 -6.91 -5.03 -19.31
C ASP A 6 -6.32 -6.00 -18.27
N TYR A 7 -6.62 -5.78 -16.99
CA TYR A 7 -6.28 -6.72 -15.91
C TYR A 7 -6.96 -8.08 -16.09
N TYR A 8 -8.27 -8.10 -16.33
CA TYR A 8 -9.06 -9.31 -16.58
C TYR A 8 -8.48 -10.12 -17.74
N ARG A 9 -8.18 -9.47 -18.87
CA ARG A 9 -7.56 -10.13 -20.04
C ARG A 9 -6.23 -10.76 -19.66
N ARG A 10 -5.39 -10.05 -18.90
CA ARG A 10 -4.09 -10.56 -18.47
C ARG A 10 -4.23 -11.81 -17.59
N ILE A 11 -4.99 -11.71 -16.49
CA ILE A 11 -5.08 -12.82 -15.53
C ILE A 11 -5.79 -14.06 -16.10
N THR A 12 -6.70 -13.88 -17.05
CA THR A 12 -7.36 -14.99 -17.73
C THR A 12 -6.49 -15.61 -18.82
N ALA A 13 -5.60 -14.83 -19.46
CA ALA A 13 -4.60 -15.36 -20.39
C ALA A 13 -3.47 -16.12 -19.67
N ASP A 14 -3.15 -15.74 -18.44
CA ASP A 14 -2.14 -16.41 -17.60
C ASP A 14 -2.65 -17.76 -17.04
N TYR A 15 -3.94 -18.09 -17.22
CA TYR A 15 -4.49 -19.38 -16.78
C TYR A 15 -4.07 -20.51 -17.70
N VAL A 16 -3.28 -21.44 -17.17
CA VAL A 16 -2.85 -22.66 -17.86
C VAL A 16 -3.50 -23.87 -17.18
N PRO A 17 -4.39 -24.61 -17.88
CA PRO A 17 -5.01 -25.79 -17.30
C PRO A 17 -4.01 -26.95 -17.17
N ASP A 18 -4.24 -27.84 -16.19
CA ASP A 18 -3.43 -29.05 -16.03
C ASP A 18 -3.86 -30.05 -17.10
N MET A 19 -3.09 -30.10 -18.18
CA MET A 19 -3.34 -30.99 -19.31
C MET A 19 -2.76 -32.37 -19.01
N VAL A 20 -3.44 -33.12 -18.14
CA VAL A 20 -3.20 -34.56 -17.98
C VAL A 20 -3.98 -35.30 -19.08
N VAL A 21 -3.34 -36.27 -19.75
CA VAL A 21 -3.98 -37.04 -20.83
C VAL A 21 -5.28 -37.67 -20.32
N GLY A 22 -6.41 -37.28 -20.93
CA GLY A 22 -7.75 -37.78 -20.61
C GLY A 22 -8.55 -36.93 -19.61
N ALA A 23 -7.97 -35.94 -18.94
CA ALA A 23 -8.70 -35.02 -18.06
C ALA A 23 -9.02 -33.72 -18.79
N PRO A 24 -10.29 -33.27 -18.85
CA PRO A 24 -10.63 -31.98 -19.44
C PRO A 24 -10.23 -30.83 -18.51
N PRO A 25 -9.96 -29.62 -19.06
CA PRO A 25 -9.66 -28.45 -18.25
C PRO A 25 -10.88 -28.03 -17.42
N ALA A 26 -10.60 -27.42 -16.26
CA ALA A 26 -11.63 -26.87 -15.37
C ALA A 26 -12.36 -25.71 -16.05
N LEU A 27 -11.63 -24.84 -16.76
CA LEU A 27 -12.18 -23.74 -17.56
C LEU A 27 -11.90 -23.98 -19.05
N GLN A 28 -12.95 -24.05 -19.85
CA GLN A 28 -12.85 -24.11 -21.33
C GLN A 28 -13.16 -22.76 -21.96
N SER A 29 -13.90 -21.92 -21.25
CA SER A 29 -14.38 -20.64 -21.75
C SER A 29 -14.58 -19.63 -20.62
N HIS A 30 -14.71 -18.35 -21.00
CA HIS A 30 -15.16 -17.31 -20.08
C HIS A 30 -16.57 -17.58 -19.52
N LYS A 31 -17.41 -18.37 -20.22
CA LYS A 31 -18.74 -18.74 -19.72
C LYS A 31 -18.64 -19.63 -18.48
N ASP A 32 -17.66 -20.52 -18.44
CA ASP A 32 -17.41 -21.39 -17.27
C ASP A 32 -16.96 -20.54 -16.08
N LEU A 33 -16.01 -19.63 -16.32
CA LEU A 33 -15.53 -18.69 -15.30
C LEU A 33 -16.67 -17.85 -14.71
N MET A 34 -17.52 -17.29 -15.57
CA MET A 34 -18.69 -16.51 -15.11
C MET A 34 -19.72 -17.37 -14.38
N SER A 35 -19.82 -18.67 -14.70
CA SER A 35 -20.71 -19.60 -13.98
C SER A 35 -20.19 -19.88 -12.58
N ILE A 36 -18.88 -20.07 -12.42
CA ILE A 36 -18.23 -20.19 -11.10
C ILE A 36 -18.43 -18.90 -10.29
N ILE A 37 -18.21 -17.73 -10.89
CA ILE A 37 -18.40 -16.43 -10.21
C ILE A 37 -19.83 -16.29 -9.67
N ARG A 38 -20.86 -16.61 -10.48
CA ARG A 38 -22.25 -16.59 -10.00
C ARG A 38 -22.47 -17.55 -8.84
N LEU A 39 -21.90 -18.75 -8.92
CA LEU A 39 -22.03 -19.75 -7.87
C LEU A 39 -21.40 -19.30 -6.55
N LEU A 40 -20.20 -18.70 -6.62
CA LEU A 40 -19.52 -18.12 -5.47
C LEU A 40 -20.34 -17.00 -4.83
N LYS A 41 -20.98 -16.14 -5.64
CA LYS A 41 -21.88 -15.10 -5.14
C LYS A 41 -23.09 -15.67 -4.40
N ASP A 42 -23.72 -16.71 -4.96
CA ASP A 42 -24.98 -17.26 -4.45
C ASP A 42 -24.79 -18.12 -3.19
N ASN A 43 -23.55 -18.59 -2.93
CA ASN A 43 -23.22 -19.55 -1.86
C ASN A 43 -22.05 -19.06 -0.97
N SER A 44 -21.97 -17.76 -0.70
CA SER A 44 -20.83 -17.17 0.03
C SER A 44 -20.65 -17.68 1.47
N ASP A 45 -21.69 -18.27 2.06
CA ASP A 45 -21.69 -18.90 3.38
C ASP A 45 -21.03 -20.29 3.41
N LYS A 46 -20.86 -20.93 2.25
CA LYS A 46 -20.27 -22.27 2.14
C LYS A 46 -18.75 -22.25 2.22
N LYS A 47 -18.19 -23.39 2.64
CA LYS A 47 -16.74 -23.58 2.70
C LYS A 47 -16.15 -23.76 1.30
N ARG A 48 -14.87 -23.42 1.12
CA ARG A 48 -14.19 -23.60 -0.18
C ARG A 48 -14.31 -25.03 -0.73
N ALA A 49 -14.16 -26.06 0.10
CA ALA A 49 -14.29 -27.45 -0.33
C ALA A 49 -15.70 -27.78 -0.85
N GLU A 50 -16.73 -27.27 -0.18
CA GLU A 50 -18.13 -27.42 -0.59
C GLU A 50 -18.40 -26.66 -1.90
N LEU A 51 -17.89 -25.44 -2.03
CA LEU A 51 -17.98 -24.65 -3.27
C LEU A 51 -17.30 -25.35 -4.44
N THR A 52 -16.13 -25.93 -4.22
CA THR A 52 -15.41 -26.72 -5.23
C THR A 52 -16.26 -27.90 -5.67
N ALA A 53 -16.80 -28.67 -4.72
CA ALA A 53 -17.67 -29.80 -5.02
C ALA A 53 -18.92 -29.37 -5.81
N ILE A 54 -19.56 -28.25 -5.44
CA ILE A 54 -20.76 -27.74 -6.13
C ILE A 54 -20.43 -27.27 -7.56
N CYS A 55 -19.29 -26.60 -7.77
CA CYS A 55 -18.87 -26.13 -9.10
C CYS A 55 -18.68 -27.27 -10.10
N PHE A 56 -18.23 -28.44 -9.64
CA PHE A 56 -17.85 -29.56 -10.51
C PHE A 56 -18.75 -30.80 -10.37
N SER A 57 -19.77 -30.78 -9.50
CA SER A 57 -20.67 -31.92 -9.22
C SER A 57 -21.46 -32.41 -10.44
N ASN A 58 -21.78 -31.52 -11.38
CA ASN A 58 -22.55 -31.85 -12.58
C ASN A 58 -21.72 -32.53 -13.68
N ARG A 59 -20.41 -32.72 -13.48
CA ARG A 59 -19.54 -33.38 -14.46
C ARG A 59 -19.51 -34.89 -14.22
N SER A 60 -19.58 -35.65 -15.29
CA SER A 60 -19.37 -37.10 -15.24
C SER A 60 -17.95 -37.42 -14.73
N PRO A 61 -17.71 -38.58 -14.10
CA PRO A 61 -16.38 -38.96 -13.61
C PRO A 61 -15.28 -38.87 -14.67
N ASP A 62 -15.59 -39.24 -15.91
CA ASP A 62 -14.69 -39.19 -17.06
C ASP A 62 -14.42 -37.75 -17.56
N GLN A 63 -15.15 -36.76 -17.05
CA GLN A 63 -15.04 -35.34 -17.40
C GLN A 63 -14.59 -34.48 -16.21
N MET A 64 -14.13 -35.10 -15.13
CA MET A 64 -13.71 -34.39 -13.92
C MET A 64 -12.31 -33.78 -14.14
N PRO A 65 -12.14 -32.46 -14.00
CA PRO A 65 -10.82 -31.84 -14.03
C PRO A 65 -9.97 -32.28 -12.85
N MET A 66 -8.65 -32.18 -12.99
CA MET A 66 -7.73 -32.44 -11.88
C MET A 66 -8.04 -31.53 -10.67
N PRO A 67 -7.94 -32.01 -9.42
CA PRO A 67 -8.23 -31.20 -8.23
C PRO A 67 -7.42 -29.90 -8.15
N THR A 68 -6.17 -29.93 -8.61
CA THR A 68 -5.29 -28.75 -8.73
C THR A 68 -5.88 -27.71 -9.68
N ASP A 69 -6.38 -28.14 -10.84
CA ASP A 69 -6.99 -27.27 -11.83
C ASP A 69 -8.34 -26.70 -11.38
N GLN A 70 -9.13 -27.51 -10.65
CA GLN A 70 -10.36 -27.04 -10.00
C GLN A 70 -10.07 -25.89 -9.03
N ASN A 71 -9.03 -26.04 -8.19
CA ASN A 71 -8.62 -25.01 -7.24
C ASN A 71 -8.16 -23.73 -7.95
N ARG A 72 -7.34 -23.84 -9.01
CA ARG A 72 -6.89 -22.68 -9.78
C ARG A 72 -8.05 -21.97 -10.49
N ALA A 73 -9.04 -22.70 -10.98
CA ALA A 73 -10.24 -22.12 -11.56
C ALA A 73 -11.05 -21.32 -10.53
N LEU A 74 -11.18 -21.81 -9.30
CA LEU A 74 -11.81 -21.08 -8.19
C LEU A 74 -10.99 -19.84 -7.81
N ASP A 75 -9.66 -19.97 -7.72
CA ASP A 75 -8.76 -18.86 -7.38
C ASP A 75 -8.85 -17.75 -8.42
N LEU A 76 -8.88 -18.11 -9.71
CA LEU A 76 -9.07 -17.17 -10.81
C LEU A 76 -10.44 -16.48 -10.75
N ALA A 77 -11.51 -17.24 -10.50
CA ALA A 77 -12.86 -16.68 -10.36
C ALA A 77 -12.92 -15.65 -9.23
N LEU A 78 -12.31 -15.96 -8.07
CA LEU A 78 -12.25 -15.04 -6.94
C LEU A 78 -11.42 -13.80 -7.26
N ARG A 79 -10.27 -13.99 -7.90
CA ARG A 79 -9.35 -12.92 -8.28
C ARG A 79 -9.96 -11.97 -9.31
N VAL A 80 -10.72 -12.49 -10.27
CA VAL A 80 -11.49 -11.69 -11.23
C VAL A 80 -12.58 -10.89 -10.52
N MET A 81 -13.30 -11.54 -9.61
CA MET A 81 -14.43 -10.95 -8.92
C MET A 81 -14.00 -9.85 -7.94
N THR A 82 -12.87 -10.02 -7.24
CA THR A 82 -12.51 -9.19 -6.08
C THR A 82 -11.20 -8.42 -6.23
N MET A 83 -10.39 -8.75 -7.24
CA MET A 83 -9.01 -8.27 -7.39
C MET A 83 -8.12 -8.60 -6.18
N ILE A 84 -8.47 -9.67 -5.45
CA ILE A 84 -7.67 -10.26 -4.39
C ILE A 84 -7.06 -11.55 -4.91
N THR A 85 -5.73 -11.67 -4.84
CA THR A 85 -5.02 -12.90 -5.19
C THR A 85 -5.09 -13.86 -4.01
N CYS A 86 -5.67 -15.04 -4.24
CA CYS A 86 -5.77 -16.11 -3.27
C CYS A 86 -5.19 -17.40 -3.85
N SER A 87 -4.84 -18.32 -2.95
CA SER A 87 -4.46 -19.68 -3.32
C SER A 87 -4.77 -20.63 -2.17
N LEU A 88 -4.91 -21.92 -2.50
CA LEU A 88 -5.02 -22.96 -1.47
C LEU A 88 -3.73 -23.07 -0.63
N GLU A 89 -2.58 -22.98 -1.29
CA GLU A 89 -1.25 -23.00 -0.66
C GLU A 89 -0.57 -21.65 -0.87
N ALA A 90 -0.12 -21.01 0.21
CA ALA A 90 0.46 -19.67 0.19
C ALA A 90 1.75 -19.53 -0.66
N ARG A 91 2.34 -20.64 -1.14
CA ARG A 91 3.66 -20.67 -1.82
C ARG A 91 3.73 -21.72 -2.93
N SER A 92 2.89 -21.62 -3.96
CA SER A 92 3.13 -22.35 -5.21
C SER A 92 4.25 -21.69 -6.02
N ALA A 93 5.04 -22.51 -6.75
CA ALA A 93 6.17 -22.04 -7.55
C ALA A 93 5.77 -20.95 -8.55
N ASP A 94 4.65 -21.15 -9.25
CA ASP A 94 4.08 -20.18 -10.21
C ASP A 94 3.81 -18.81 -9.59
N THR A 95 3.41 -18.78 -8.32
CA THR A 95 3.06 -17.53 -7.64
C THR A 95 4.29 -16.77 -7.16
N LEU A 96 5.36 -17.50 -6.80
CA LEU A 96 6.67 -16.92 -6.47
C LEU A 96 7.34 -16.31 -7.71
N GLU A 97 7.27 -16.99 -8.87
CA GLU A 97 7.80 -16.47 -10.14
C GLU A 97 7.07 -15.21 -10.60
N ALA A 98 5.76 -15.12 -10.34
CA ALA A 98 4.96 -13.92 -10.60
C ALA A 98 5.16 -12.79 -9.56
N GLY A 99 5.96 -13.01 -8.52
CA GLY A 99 6.18 -12.05 -7.43
C GLY A 99 4.94 -11.78 -6.57
N LEU A 100 3.94 -12.65 -6.64
CA LEU A 100 2.68 -12.53 -5.90
C LEU A 100 2.81 -13.20 -4.53
N GLN A 101 2.12 -12.66 -3.54
CA GLN A 101 2.00 -13.26 -2.20
C GLN A 101 0.51 -13.51 -1.93
N PRO A 102 -0.03 -14.65 -2.37
CA PRO A 102 -1.45 -14.93 -2.33
C PRO A 102 -1.89 -15.14 -0.89
N ALA A 103 -3.08 -14.64 -0.56
CA ALA A 103 -3.68 -14.93 0.73
C ALA A 103 -4.19 -16.38 0.76
N PRO A 104 -3.93 -17.16 1.83
CA PRO A 104 -4.38 -18.53 1.91
C PRO A 104 -5.90 -18.58 2.10
N TRP A 105 -6.60 -19.24 1.17
CA TRP A 105 -8.02 -19.56 1.30
C TRP A 105 -8.17 -21.08 1.48
N ALA A 106 -8.19 -21.51 2.75
CA ALA A 106 -8.20 -22.92 3.11
C ALA A 106 -9.52 -23.63 2.76
N HIS A 107 -9.48 -24.96 2.66
CA HIS A 107 -10.64 -25.79 2.30
C HIS A 107 -11.84 -25.62 3.23
N ASP A 108 -11.59 -25.45 4.52
CA ASP A 108 -12.56 -25.32 5.59
C ASP A 108 -13.03 -23.88 5.84
N MET A 109 -12.47 -22.92 5.09
CA MET A 109 -12.71 -21.50 5.24
C MET A 109 -13.84 -21.01 4.33
N THR A 110 -14.78 -20.26 4.91
CA THR A 110 -15.82 -19.55 4.13
C THR A 110 -15.28 -18.25 3.54
N TRP A 111 -16.00 -17.69 2.58
CA TRP A 111 -15.60 -16.42 1.98
C TRP A 111 -15.53 -15.26 3.00
N PRO A 112 -16.52 -15.04 3.89
CA PRO A 112 -16.43 -14.01 4.92
C PRO A 112 -15.22 -14.18 5.85
N GLN A 113 -14.88 -15.42 6.21
CA GLN A 113 -13.70 -15.70 7.03
C GLN A 113 -12.41 -15.31 6.32
N PHE A 114 -12.30 -15.63 5.02
CA PHE A 114 -11.16 -15.22 4.21
C PHE A 114 -11.04 -13.70 4.09
N ILE A 115 -12.14 -12.98 3.87
CA ILE A 115 -12.10 -11.52 3.84
C ILE A 115 -11.61 -10.93 5.16
N SER A 116 -12.08 -11.47 6.29
CA SER A 116 -11.63 -11.03 7.62
C SER A 116 -10.16 -11.34 7.88
N SER A 117 -9.57 -12.37 7.24
CA SER A 117 -8.13 -12.65 7.37
C SER A 117 -7.27 -11.72 6.51
N VAL A 118 -7.78 -11.32 5.34
CA VAL A 118 -7.10 -10.38 4.43
C VAL A 118 -7.21 -8.94 4.91
N PHE A 119 -8.36 -8.58 5.49
CA PHE A 119 -8.66 -7.25 6.04
C PHE A 119 -9.03 -7.38 7.53
N PRO A 120 -8.03 -7.56 8.41
CA PRO A 120 -8.29 -7.64 9.84
C PRO A 120 -8.85 -6.30 10.35
N THR A 121 -9.86 -6.36 11.21
CA THR A 121 -10.41 -5.18 11.87
C THR A 121 -9.85 -5.08 13.29
N THR A 122 -9.28 -3.94 13.63
CA THR A 122 -8.83 -3.68 15.00
C THR A 122 -9.98 -3.04 15.78
N GLU A 123 -10.43 -3.66 16.86
CA GLU A 123 -11.37 -3.01 17.78
C GLU A 123 -10.58 -2.14 18.75
N TYR A 124 -10.28 -0.89 18.35
CA TYR A 124 -9.72 0.09 19.29
C TYR A 124 -10.76 0.41 20.36
N SER A 125 -10.59 -0.20 21.53
CA SER A 125 -11.40 0.03 22.73
C SER A 125 -11.05 1.41 23.32
N GLY A 126 -11.72 2.46 22.83
CA GLY A 126 -11.50 3.85 23.28
C GLY A 126 -12.21 4.87 22.37
N LEU A 127 -13.52 4.70 22.20
CA LEU A 127 -14.32 5.22 21.08
C LEU A 127 -14.38 6.75 20.92
N GLU A 128 -14.01 7.57 21.91
CA GLU A 128 -14.04 9.04 21.79
C GLU A 128 -12.65 9.65 21.60
N GLU A 129 -11.67 9.26 22.42
CA GLU A 129 -10.29 9.78 22.34
C GLU A 129 -9.54 9.24 21.11
N GLY A 130 -9.83 7.99 20.73
CA GLY A 130 -9.33 7.37 19.50
C GLY A 130 -9.88 8.04 18.25
N ALA A 131 -11.17 8.44 18.22
CA ALA A 131 -11.78 9.05 17.05
C ALA A 131 -11.21 10.46 16.74
N ALA A 132 -10.99 11.27 17.77
CA ALA A 132 -10.37 12.59 17.62
C ALA A 132 -8.90 12.47 17.17
N THR A 133 -8.16 11.52 17.74
CA THR A 133 -6.77 11.22 17.36
C THR A 133 -6.70 10.72 15.92
N PHE A 134 -7.62 9.84 15.52
CA PHE A 134 -7.66 9.30 14.18
C PHE A 134 -8.08 10.33 13.12
N HIS A 135 -8.97 11.28 13.46
CA HIS A 135 -9.26 12.41 12.60
C HIS A 135 -8.00 13.25 12.32
N GLN A 136 -7.19 13.51 13.35
CA GLN A 136 -5.91 14.21 13.19
C GLN A 136 -4.91 13.42 12.34
N ILE A 137 -4.87 12.08 12.50
CA ILE A 137 -4.06 11.21 11.64
C ILE A 137 -4.48 11.39 10.19
N ASN A 138 -5.79 11.28 9.92
CA ASN A 138 -6.34 11.36 8.58
C ASN A 138 -6.01 12.68 7.87
N ASP A 139 -6.07 13.80 8.58
CA ASP A 139 -5.74 15.12 8.03
C ASP A 139 -4.23 15.30 7.75
N ARG A 140 -3.38 14.53 8.44
CA ARG A 140 -1.92 14.61 8.30
C ARG A 140 -1.36 13.66 7.25
N VAL A 141 -1.97 12.48 7.05
CA VAL A 141 -1.53 11.43 6.12
C VAL A 141 -1.95 11.74 4.68
N THR A 142 -1.47 12.87 4.16
CA THR A 142 -1.66 13.25 2.74
C THR A 142 -0.53 12.74 1.88
N ALA A 143 -0.81 12.38 0.62
CA ALA A 143 0.19 11.89 -0.32
C ALA A 143 1.36 12.87 -0.48
N ARG A 144 1.07 14.17 -0.47
CA ARG A 144 2.09 15.22 -0.52
C ARG A 144 3.04 15.17 0.68
N ARG A 145 2.52 15.02 1.89
CA ARG A 145 3.35 14.98 3.11
C ARG A 145 4.16 13.69 3.16
N LEU A 146 3.54 12.55 2.83
CA LEU A 146 4.24 11.27 2.72
C LEU A 146 5.40 11.34 1.72
N SER A 147 5.20 11.96 0.55
CA SER A 147 6.27 12.11 -0.44
C SER A 147 7.32 13.16 -0.06
N LYS A 148 6.95 14.27 0.56
CA LYS A 148 7.90 15.36 0.88
C LYS A 148 8.68 15.14 2.17
N VAL A 149 8.00 14.68 3.22
CA VAL A 149 8.55 14.54 4.58
C VAL A 149 9.15 13.15 4.74
N ALA A 150 8.35 12.10 4.53
CA ALA A 150 8.81 10.72 4.66
C ALA A 150 9.55 10.19 3.43
N ARG A 151 9.62 10.96 2.34
CA ARG A 151 10.26 10.56 1.06
C ARG A 151 9.69 9.24 0.50
N LEU A 152 8.39 9.01 0.73
CA LEU A 152 7.70 7.83 0.22
C LEU A 152 7.27 8.01 -1.24
N CYS A 153 7.36 6.93 -2.01
CA CYS A 153 6.90 6.85 -3.39
C CYS A 153 5.64 6.00 -3.51
N PHE A 154 4.66 6.45 -4.29
CA PHE A 154 3.45 5.68 -4.55
C PHE A 154 3.64 4.79 -5.77
N VAL A 155 3.31 3.51 -5.62
CA VAL A 155 3.40 2.52 -6.69
C VAL A 155 1.99 1.93 -6.91
N PRO A 156 1.49 1.85 -8.15
CA PRO A 156 0.19 1.25 -8.40
C PRO A 156 0.21 -0.24 -8.09
N THR A 157 -0.88 -0.74 -7.49
CA THR A 157 -1.09 -2.18 -7.30
C THR A 157 -2.44 -2.61 -7.87
N ASN A 158 -2.48 -3.81 -8.45
CA ASN A 158 -3.73 -4.45 -8.87
C ASN A 158 -4.33 -5.30 -7.74
N GLU A 159 -3.59 -5.47 -6.65
CA GLU A 159 -3.97 -6.28 -5.50
C GLU A 159 -4.70 -5.41 -4.49
N LEU A 160 -6.01 -5.64 -4.33
CA LEU A 160 -6.85 -4.86 -3.43
C LEU A 160 -6.32 -4.92 -1.99
N SER A 161 -5.85 -6.10 -1.57
CA SER A 161 -5.32 -6.33 -0.24
C SER A 161 -4.01 -5.60 0.05
N ASN A 162 -3.31 -5.07 -0.95
CA ASN A 162 -2.07 -4.29 -0.75
C ASN A 162 -2.29 -2.77 -0.70
N HIS A 163 -3.53 -2.28 -0.80
CA HIS A 163 -3.79 -0.85 -0.72
C HIS A 163 -3.25 -0.20 0.58
N LEU A 164 -2.46 0.88 0.48
CA LEU A 164 -1.73 1.52 1.59
C LEU A 164 -0.67 0.66 2.29
N LYS A 165 -0.26 -0.46 1.69
CA LYS A 165 0.81 -1.28 2.26
C LYS A 165 2.15 -0.54 2.15
N LEU A 166 2.76 -0.26 3.29
CA LEU A 166 4.07 0.37 3.38
C LEU A 166 5.18 -0.68 3.26
N ASN A 167 6.03 -0.53 2.25
CA ASN A 167 7.32 -1.20 2.20
C ASN A 167 8.39 -0.22 2.71
N GLN A 168 8.74 -0.37 3.99
CA GLN A 168 9.72 0.51 4.66
C GLN A 168 11.10 0.47 3.98
N LYS A 169 11.51 -0.71 3.48
CA LYS A 169 12.84 -0.91 2.88
C LYS A 169 13.02 -0.10 1.61
N ASP A 170 12.02 -0.15 0.74
CA ASP A 170 12.05 0.53 -0.55
C ASP A 170 11.46 1.95 -0.45
N GLY A 171 10.80 2.28 0.66
CA GLY A 171 10.12 3.55 0.85
C GLY A 171 8.93 3.70 -0.10
N THR A 172 8.24 2.61 -0.40
CA THR A 172 7.11 2.61 -1.32
C THR A 172 5.80 2.33 -0.60
N VAL A 173 4.73 2.98 -1.06
CA VAL A 173 3.36 2.71 -0.62
C VAL A 173 2.57 2.20 -1.82
N GLU A 174 2.01 1.01 -1.70
CA GLU A 174 1.18 0.43 -2.74
C GLU A 174 -0.20 1.10 -2.78
N LEU A 175 -0.62 1.54 -3.97
CA LEU A 175 -1.89 2.23 -4.19
C LEU A 175 -2.76 1.40 -5.12
N PHE A 176 -3.80 0.78 -4.57
CA PHE A 176 -4.84 0.16 -5.41
C PHE A 176 -5.51 1.24 -6.25
N HIS A 177 -5.38 1.13 -7.58
CA HIS A 177 -5.70 2.24 -8.48
C HIS A 177 -6.97 2.06 -9.29
N HIS A 178 -7.59 0.87 -9.30
CA HIS A 178 -8.80 0.60 -10.09
C HIS A 178 -10.07 1.23 -9.45
N THR A 179 -10.13 2.56 -9.33
CA THR A 179 -11.26 3.26 -8.70
C THR A 179 -12.56 3.05 -9.47
N SER A 180 -12.49 2.90 -10.80
CA SER A 180 -13.67 2.60 -11.59
C SER A 180 -14.26 1.24 -11.24
N PHE A 181 -13.43 0.24 -10.92
CA PHE A 181 -13.89 -1.05 -10.40
C PHE A 181 -14.59 -0.87 -9.04
N LEU A 182 -13.99 -0.15 -8.09
CA LEU A 182 -14.60 0.08 -6.77
C LEU A 182 -15.98 0.74 -6.88
N LYS A 183 -16.10 1.74 -7.75
CA LYS A 183 -17.37 2.44 -7.98
C LYS A 183 -18.45 1.52 -8.54
N GLU A 184 -18.11 0.64 -9.49
CA GLU A 184 -19.05 -0.37 -9.98
C GLU A 184 -19.45 -1.37 -8.90
N VAL A 185 -18.53 -1.79 -8.03
CA VAL A 185 -18.87 -2.63 -6.87
C VAL A 185 -19.84 -1.91 -5.93
N LEU A 186 -19.61 -0.62 -5.66
CA LEU A 186 -20.48 0.19 -4.83
C LEU A 186 -21.88 0.35 -5.44
N ILE A 187 -21.98 0.59 -6.74
CA ILE A 187 -23.25 0.66 -7.47
C ILE A 187 -23.97 -0.69 -7.41
N ALA A 188 -23.28 -1.79 -7.70
CA ALA A 188 -23.85 -3.13 -7.65
C ALA A 188 -24.36 -3.50 -6.25
N SER A 189 -23.65 -3.09 -5.20
CA SER A 189 -24.05 -3.35 -3.81
C SER A 189 -25.32 -2.61 -3.37
N GLN A 190 -25.75 -1.56 -4.08
CA GLN A 190 -27.03 -0.87 -3.81
C GLN A 190 -28.22 -1.71 -4.28
N VAL A 191 -28.04 -2.52 -5.33
CA VAL A 191 -29.10 -3.34 -5.92
C VAL A 191 -29.13 -4.75 -5.31
N ASP A 192 -27.95 -5.30 -5.00
CA ASP A 192 -27.77 -6.65 -4.48
C ASP A 192 -27.07 -6.61 -3.12
N ALA A 193 -27.83 -6.86 -2.05
CA ALA A 193 -27.30 -6.89 -0.68
C ALA A 193 -26.29 -8.04 -0.46
N LYS A 194 -26.28 -9.06 -1.34
CA LYS A 194 -25.26 -10.13 -1.36
C LYS A 194 -24.04 -9.72 -2.16
N SER A 195 -23.52 -8.52 -1.88
CA SER A 195 -22.27 -8.07 -2.48
C SER A 195 -21.14 -9.02 -2.09
N TYR A 196 -20.42 -9.52 -3.10
CA TYR A 196 -19.29 -10.42 -2.92
C TYR A 196 -18.11 -9.73 -2.26
N MET A 197 -18.00 -8.41 -2.34
CA MET A 197 -17.01 -7.63 -1.61
C MET A 197 -17.73 -6.82 -0.55
N SER A 198 -17.14 -6.72 0.64
CA SER A 198 -17.67 -5.84 1.69
C SER A 198 -17.72 -4.42 1.13
N ARG A 199 -18.95 -3.90 0.99
CA ARG A 199 -19.22 -2.53 0.53
C ARG A 199 -18.37 -1.51 1.30
N ARG A 200 -18.21 -1.74 2.60
CA ARG A 200 -17.39 -0.91 3.48
C ARG A 200 -15.91 -0.89 3.10
N ILE A 201 -15.31 -2.02 2.70
CA ILE A 201 -13.91 -2.06 2.22
C ILE A 201 -13.76 -1.20 0.96
N ALA A 202 -14.69 -1.34 0.02
CA ALA A 202 -14.68 -0.56 -1.22
C ALA A 202 -14.78 0.96 -0.94
N MET A 203 -15.67 1.35 -0.02
CA MET A 203 -15.80 2.73 0.42
C MET A 203 -14.53 3.25 1.09
N GLU A 204 -13.97 2.51 2.04
CA GLU A 204 -12.75 2.91 2.76
C GLU A 204 -11.57 3.11 1.81
N ILE A 205 -11.36 2.19 0.86
CA ILE A 205 -10.30 2.33 -0.14
C ILE A 205 -10.55 3.57 -1.01
N LEU A 206 -11.78 3.75 -1.51
CA LEU A 206 -12.09 4.91 -2.35
C LEU A 206 -11.93 6.25 -1.60
N ASP A 207 -12.42 6.31 -0.36
CA ASP A 207 -12.30 7.48 0.51
C ASP A 207 -10.84 7.78 0.86
N SER A 208 -10.02 6.76 1.13
CA SER A 208 -8.61 6.98 1.45
C SER A 208 -7.83 7.53 0.26
N ILE A 209 -8.18 7.16 -0.97
CA ILE A 209 -7.60 7.78 -2.18
C ILE A 209 -8.09 9.23 -2.29
N GLN A 210 -9.41 9.46 -2.28
CA GLN A 210 -9.99 10.71 -2.74
C GLN A 210 -10.13 11.79 -1.66
N LYS A 211 -10.17 11.41 -0.38
CA LYS A 211 -10.28 12.33 0.76
C LYS A 211 -8.98 12.42 1.55
N THR A 212 -8.34 11.29 1.86
CA THR A 212 -7.16 11.23 2.74
C THR A 212 -5.87 11.54 2.00
N LEU A 213 -5.51 10.73 1.00
CA LEU A 213 -4.25 10.85 0.28
C LEU A 213 -4.26 12.05 -0.67
N PHE A 214 -5.33 12.20 -1.45
CA PHE A 214 -5.45 13.24 -2.48
C PHE A 214 -6.67 14.14 -2.22
N PRO A 215 -6.69 14.92 -1.12
CA PRO A 215 -7.79 15.83 -0.83
C PRO A 215 -7.96 16.85 -1.98
N SER A 216 -9.15 17.43 -2.14
CA SER A 216 -9.55 18.38 -3.20
C SER A 216 -8.79 19.72 -3.19
N THR A 217 -7.47 19.65 -3.26
CA THR A 217 -6.52 20.76 -3.31
C THR A 217 -5.79 20.72 -4.64
N ALA A 218 -5.37 21.90 -5.14
CA ALA A 218 -4.66 22.00 -6.41
C ALA A 218 -3.38 21.14 -6.42
N ASP A 219 -2.61 21.18 -5.33
CA ASP A 219 -1.35 20.44 -5.20
C ASP A 219 -1.55 18.93 -5.22
N ALA A 220 -2.56 18.40 -4.52
CA ALA A 220 -2.89 16.98 -4.54
C ALA A 220 -3.35 16.53 -5.93
N THR A 221 -4.13 17.36 -6.62
CA THR A 221 -4.57 17.09 -8.00
C THR A 221 -3.40 17.04 -8.98
N ILE A 222 -2.42 17.95 -8.85
CA ILE A 222 -1.20 17.94 -9.67
C ILE A 222 -0.40 16.67 -9.42
N LEU A 223 -0.23 16.28 -8.16
CA LEU A 223 0.50 15.07 -7.79
C LEU A 223 -0.20 13.81 -8.33
N LEU A 224 -1.53 13.71 -8.18
CA LEU A 224 -2.32 12.60 -8.70
C LEU A 224 -2.25 12.52 -10.23
N ARG A 225 -2.34 13.65 -10.95
CA ARG A 225 -2.13 13.70 -12.41
C ARG A 225 -0.73 13.24 -12.81
N SER A 226 0.29 13.60 -12.02
CA SER A 226 1.65 13.11 -12.26
C SER A 226 1.74 11.60 -12.09
N LEU A 227 1.09 11.03 -11.07
CA LEU A 227 1.05 9.58 -10.87
C LEU A 227 0.30 8.88 -12.00
N ILE A 228 -0.86 9.39 -12.43
CA ILE A 228 -1.60 8.87 -13.60
C ILE A 228 -0.71 8.84 -14.84
N SER A 229 0.01 9.94 -15.12
CA SER A 229 0.88 10.02 -16.30
C SER A 229 2.12 9.13 -16.21
N LYS A 230 2.73 8.97 -15.02
CA LYS A 230 4.01 8.25 -14.86
C LYS A 230 3.84 6.76 -14.62
N HIS A 231 2.77 6.38 -13.93
CA HIS A 231 2.57 5.02 -13.43
C HIS A 231 1.27 4.39 -13.94
N ASN A 232 0.56 5.03 -14.88
CA ASN A 232 -0.65 4.51 -15.51
C ASN A 232 -1.77 4.14 -14.49
N LEU A 233 -1.94 4.97 -13.46
CA LEU A 233 -3.08 4.86 -12.54
C LEU A 233 -4.39 5.13 -13.30
N ASP A 234 -5.50 4.61 -12.78
CA ASP A 234 -6.84 4.93 -13.32
C ASP A 234 -7.11 6.43 -13.27
N ALA A 235 -7.36 7.02 -14.44
CA ALA A 235 -7.72 8.44 -14.54
C ALA A 235 -9.05 8.74 -13.81
N ASP A 236 -9.87 7.71 -13.58
CA ASP A 236 -11.09 7.80 -12.80
C ASP A 236 -10.84 8.20 -11.32
N CYS A 237 -9.60 8.09 -10.81
CA CYS A 237 -9.22 8.60 -9.49
C CYS A 237 -9.53 10.10 -9.32
N LEU A 238 -9.49 10.87 -10.42
CA LEU A 238 -9.79 12.30 -10.43
C LEU A 238 -11.29 12.62 -10.30
N ARG A 239 -12.17 11.64 -10.50
CA ARG A 239 -13.62 11.83 -10.45
C ARG A 239 -14.13 11.44 -9.08
N PHE A 240 -14.32 12.43 -8.21
CA PHE A 240 -14.87 12.21 -6.87
C PHE A 240 -16.34 12.60 -6.82
N GLU A 241 -17.23 11.61 -6.68
CA GLU A 241 -18.68 11.79 -6.60
C GLU A 241 -19.25 10.97 -5.43
N PRO A 242 -18.97 11.37 -4.17
CA PRO A 242 -19.32 10.58 -2.98
C PRO A 242 -20.83 10.37 -2.84
N SER A 243 -21.65 11.33 -3.28
CA SER A 243 -23.11 11.27 -3.22
C SER A 243 -23.70 10.19 -4.13
N ALA A 244 -23.03 9.82 -5.22
CA ALA A 244 -23.50 8.78 -6.14
C ALA A 244 -23.46 7.38 -5.50
N TYR A 245 -22.66 7.21 -4.46
CA TYR A 245 -22.44 5.91 -3.83
C TYR A 245 -23.09 5.79 -2.46
N GLN A 246 -23.53 6.86 -1.82
CA GLN A 246 -24.02 6.84 -0.44
C GLN A 246 -25.42 6.21 -0.32
N VAL A 247 -25.60 5.28 0.62
CA VAL A 247 -26.91 4.70 0.95
C VAL A 247 -27.51 5.44 2.16
N ALA A 248 -28.82 5.66 2.15
CA ALA A 248 -29.52 6.35 3.24
C ALA A 248 -29.30 5.64 4.59
N GLY A 249 -28.82 6.38 5.60
CA GLY A 249 -28.53 5.85 6.93
C GLY A 249 -27.11 5.34 7.14
N GLU A 250 -26.27 5.28 6.09
CA GLU A 250 -24.87 4.88 6.21
C GLU A 250 -24.03 6.07 6.74
N THR A 251 -23.67 6.01 8.03
CA THR A 251 -22.72 6.97 8.61
C THR A 251 -21.30 6.57 8.24
N SER A 252 -20.55 7.50 7.65
CA SER A 252 -19.12 7.36 7.31
C SER A 252 -18.28 7.35 8.59
N SER A 253 -18.46 6.32 9.42
CA SER A 253 -17.83 6.15 10.72
C SER A 253 -16.42 5.57 10.55
N GLY A 254 -15.47 6.45 10.20
CA GLY A 254 -14.03 6.16 10.20
C GLY A 254 -13.57 5.04 9.27
N TYR A 255 -12.25 4.80 9.27
CA TYR A 255 -11.65 3.62 8.65
C TYR A 255 -11.65 2.49 9.68
N ARG A 256 -12.16 1.31 9.34
CA ARG A 256 -12.13 0.11 10.20
C ARG A 256 -11.15 -0.93 9.69
N TYR A 257 -10.99 -1.02 8.36
CA TYR A 257 -10.09 -1.97 7.71
C TYR A 257 -8.74 -1.33 7.35
N LEU A 258 -8.73 -0.03 7.07
CA LEU A 258 -7.50 0.70 6.70
C LEU A 258 -6.86 1.47 7.86
N GLU A 259 -7.46 1.45 9.05
CA GLU A 259 -7.00 2.19 10.23
C GLU A 259 -5.52 1.93 10.52
N GLN A 260 -5.15 0.66 10.71
CA GLN A 260 -3.77 0.27 11.04
C GLN A 260 -2.77 0.75 9.97
N ARG A 261 -3.11 0.64 8.69
CA ARG A 261 -2.21 1.07 7.60
C ARG A 261 -2.04 2.59 7.58
N LEU A 262 -3.10 3.34 7.89
CA LEU A 262 -3.01 4.79 8.03
C LEU A 262 -2.21 5.21 9.26
N VAL A 263 -2.32 4.47 10.37
CA VAL A 263 -1.48 4.66 11.56
C VAL A 263 -0.01 4.38 11.22
N GLU A 264 0.31 3.29 10.53
CA GLU A 264 1.68 2.97 10.10
C GLU A 264 2.27 4.08 9.20
N LEU A 265 1.47 4.64 8.28
CA LEU A 265 1.88 5.77 7.46
C LEU A 265 2.06 7.07 8.25
N TYR A 266 1.26 7.26 9.31
CA TYR A 266 1.39 8.38 10.22
C TYR A 266 2.67 8.28 11.06
N GLU A 267 2.96 7.10 11.61
CA GLU A 267 4.20 6.85 12.34
C GLU A 267 5.43 7.08 11.47
N GLU A 268 5.41 6.62 10.22
CA GLU A 268 6.46 6.87 9.24
C GLU A 268 6.55 8.36 8.85
N LEU A 269 5.46 9.12 8.97
CA LEU A 269 5.48 10.57 8.76
C LEU A 269 6.08 11.31 9.96
N ASP A 270 5.82 10.84 11.18
CA ASP A 270 6.31 11.44 12.43
C ASP A 270 7.80 11.11 12.67
N ASN A 271 8.19 9.87 12.38
CA ASN A 271 9.55 9.35 12.49
C ASN A 271 10.00 8.74 11.15
N PRO A 272 10.39 9.56 10.16
CA PRO A 272 10.73 9.08 8.84
C PRO A 272 12.01 8.24 8.84
N THR A 273 11.93 7.07 8.22
CA THR A 273 13.10 6.22 8.01
C THR A 273 14.13 6.95 7.14
N PRO A 274 15.41 7.00 7.53
CA PRO A 274 16.45 7.65 6.74
C PRO A 274 16.67 6.94 5.41
N ARG A 275 16.27 7.61 4.31
CA ARG A 275 16.33 7.06 2.95
C ARG A 275 17.45 7.66 2.11
N GLY A 276 18.03 8.80 2.53
CA GLY A 276 19.14 9.43 1.83
C GLY A 276 20.47 8.69 2.02
N TYR A 277 21.32 8.67 0.99
CA TYR A 277 22.69 8.15 1.11
C TYR A 277 23.49 8.85 2.22
N LEU A 278 23.30 10.16 2.39
CA LEU A 278 23.92 10.96 3.45
C LEU A 278 23.36 10.64 4.83
N GLU A 279 22.05 10.37 4.94
CA GLU A 279 21.40 10.02 6.20
C GLU A 279 21.81 8.60 6.65
N LYS A 280 21.82 7.63 5.74
CA LYS A 280 22.37 6.29 6.00
C LYS A 280 23.85 6.35 6.35
N TRP A 281 24.61 7.27 5.77
CA TRP A 281 26.02 7.49 6.12
C TRP A 281 26.18 8.14 7.49
N LEU A 282 25.35 9.14 7.82
CA LEU A 282 25.31 9.80 9.12
C LEU A 282 24.90 8.82 10.22
N GLU A 283 23.87 8.00 9.99
CA GLU A 283 23.39 6.98 10.91
C GLU A 283 24.44 5.88 11.14
N ARG A 284 25.13 5.47 10.07
CA ARG A 284 26.26 4.53 10.18
C ARG A 284 27.47 5.12 10.91
N LYS A 285 27.56 6.45 11.02
CA LYS A 285 28.61 7.18 11.75
C LYS A 285 28.13 7.88 13.03
N SER A 286 26.86 7.77 13.42
CA SER A 286 26.29 8.52 14.56
C SER A 286 26.43 7.78 15.90
N GLY A 287 27.26 6.74 15.97
CA GLY A 287 27.64 6.15 17.26
C GLY A 287 28.26 7.20 18.17
N ALA A 288 27.94 7.18 19.47
CA ALA A 288 28.41 8.14 20.48
C ALA A 288 29.92 8.43 20.44
N ARG A 289 30.72 7.46 19.96
CA ARG A 289 32.16 7.55 19.76
C ARG A 289 32.59 8.57 18.69
N TYR A 290 31.79 8.76 17.64
CA TYR A 290 32.09 9.70 16.56
C TYR A 290 31.71 11.14 16.92
N VAL A 291 30.59 11.35 17.62
CA VAL A 291 30.22 12.65 18.18
C VAL A 291 31.34 13.15 19.12
N MET A 292 31.88 12.26 19.94
CA MET A 292 33.04 12.54 20.81
C MET A 292 34.31 12.88 20.02
N MET A 293 34.56 12.26 18.86
CA MET A 293 35.71 12.65 18.02
C MET A 293 35.54 14.01 17.36
N VAL A 294 34.32 14.36 16.93
CA VAL A 294 34.03 15.67 16.32
C VAL A 294 34.22 16.79 17.34
N THR A 295 33.77 16.60 18.58
CA THR A 295 34.01 17.57 19.66
C THR A 295 35.50 17.68 19.99
N LEU A 296 36.23 16.56 20.03
CA LEU A 296 37.69 16.57 20.25
C LEU A 296 38.44 17.32 19.15
N ALA A 297 38.07 17.10 17.88
CA ALA A 297 38.66 17.80 16.74
C ALA A 297 38.34 19.31 16.77
N GLY A 298 37.10 19.68 17.13
CA GLY A 298 36.70 21.07 17.31
C GLY A 298 37.51 21.77 18.40
N VAL A 299 37.74 21.10 19.54
CA VAL A 299 38.58 21.63 20.63
C VAL A 299 40.04 21.79 20.17
N ALA A 300 40.59 20.82 19.45
CA ALA A 300 41.96 20.92 18.92
C ALA A 300 42.14 22.10 17.96
N ILE A 301 41.16 22.33 17.07
CA ILE A 301 41.15 23.49 16.16
C ILE A 301 41.05 24.81 16.95
N ALA A 302 40.19 24.87 17.97
CA ALA A 302 40.06 26.05 18.82
C ALA A 302 41.36 26.39 19.56
N ILE A 303 42.10 25.38 20.05
CA ILE A 303 43.41 25.56 20.69
C ILE A 303 44.43 26.10 19.67
N MET A 304 44.48 25.54 18.47
CA MET A 304 45.41 26.01 17.43
C MET A 304 45.11 27.46 17.02
N LEU A 305 43.85 27.79 16.80
CA LEU A 305 43.44 29.17 16.47
C LEU A 305 43.73 30.13 17.62
N GLY A 306 43.50 29.71 18.87
CA GLY A 306 43.86 30.47 20.06
C GLY A 306 45.36 30.75 20.14
N ALA A 307 46.21 29.75 19.89
CA ALA A 307 47.66 29.90 19.88
C ALA A 307 48.15 30.85 18.76
N LEU A 308 47.58 30.72 17.56
CA LEU A 308 47.89 31.61 16.44
C LEU A 308 47.48 33.06 16.73
N ALA A 309 46.30 33.28 17.32
CA ALA A 309 45.84 34.61 17.71
C ALA A 309 46.78 35.23 18.75
N LEU A 310 47.24 34.45 19.73
CA LEU A 310 48.18 34.90 20.75
C LEU A 310 49.53 35.31 20.13
N ALA A 311 50.03 34.54 19.17
CA ALA A 311 51.25 34.87 18.44
C ALA A 311 51.13 36.18 17.65
N VAL A 312 49.99 36.41 16.99
CA VAL A 312 49.69 37.66 16.29
C VAL A 312 49.64 38.84 17.27
N SER A 313 49.01 38.67 18.43
CA SER A 313 48.95 39.72 19.45
C SER A 313 50.32 40.08 20.00
N ILE A 314 51.19 39.09 20.26
CA ILE A 314 52.58 39.34 20.69
C ILE A 314 53.35 40.11 19.62
N PHE A 315 53.20 39.72 18.36
CA PHE A 315 53.86 40.42 17.24
C PHE A 315 53.38 41.87 17.12
N GLN A 316 52.06 42.10 17.19
CA GLN A 316 51.48 43.45 17.16
C GLN A 316 51.95 44.31 18.34
N ALA A 317 52.01 43.75 19.55
CA ALA A 317 52.52 44.44 20.72
C ALA A 317 54.00 44.81 20.56
N TRP A 318 54.81 43.92 19.97
CA TRP A 318 56.22 44.20 19.69
C TRP A 318 56.39 45.29 18.62
N VAL A 319 55.62 45.25 17.53
CA VAL A 319 55.63 46.31 16.50
C VAL A 319 55.21 47.65 17.09
N GLY A 320 54.16 47.68 17.92
CA GLY A 320 53.74 48.90 18.61
C GLY A 320 54.82 49.45 19.56
N TRP A 321 55.51 48.57 20.29
CA TRP A 321 56.64 48.97 21.15
C TRP A 321 57.81 49.53 20.33
N GLN A 322 58.13 48.94 19.18
CA GLN A 322 59.16 49.45 18.28
C GLN A 322 58.79 50.81 17.71
N GLN A 323 57.54 51.02 17.31
CA GLN A 323 57.04 52.31 16.82
C GLN A 323 57.08 53.40 17.91
N TRP A 324 56.82 53.04 19.17
CA TRP A 324 56.95 53.97 20.30
C TRP A 324 58.41 54.34 20.60
N LYS A 325 59.33 53.37 20.48
CA LYS A 325 60.77 53.57 20.79
C LYS A 325 61.54 54.29 19.67
N HIS A 326 61.10 54.11 18.42
CA HIS A 326 61.64 54.79 17.24
C HIS A 326 60.51 55.50 16.49
N PRO A 327 59.95 56.60 17.05
CA PRO A 327 58.92 57.35 16.37
C PRO A 327 59.54 57.95 15.11
N VAL A 328 58.94 57.67 13.95
CA VAL A 328 59.32 58.32 12.70
C VAL A 328 58.87 59.77 12.83
N ALA A 329 59.82 60.70 12.97
CA ALA A 329 59.51 62.12 12.90
C ALA A 329 58.94 62.40 11.51
N GLY A 330 57.72 62.94 11.48
CA GLY A 330 57.05 63.38 10.25
C GLY A 330 57.76 64.56 9.60
#